data_AF-A0A925SVJ9-F1
#
_entry.id   AF-A0A925SVJ9-F1
#
_cell.length_a   1.000
_cell.length_b   1.000
_cell.length_c   1.000
_cell.angle_alpha   90.00
_cell.angle_beta   90.00
_cell.angle_gamma   90.00
#
_symmetry.space_group_name_H-M   'P 1'
#
loop_
_entity.id
_entity.type
_entity.pdbx_description
1 polymer ?
#
loop_
_entity_poly.entity_id
_entity_poly.type
_entity_poly.pdbx_seq_one_letter_code
_entity_poly.pdbx_strand_id
1 'polypeptide(L)'
;GTYPGAVFAPGESRRVVGEVFRLGLNARLLADLDKYEGITGADDDLLSRLLVNVSLDHGGAVEAWTYGLRETPRARLIGTGDFIADRRLRGHRAVRP
;
A
#
# COMPACT_ATOMS: atom_id res chain seq x y z
N GLY A 1 -14.20 1.89 -3.05
CA GLY A 1 -13.35 3.03 -3.43
C GLY A 1 -12.53 2.68 -4.64
N THR A 2 -11.98 3.70 -5.28
CA THR A 2 -11.14 3.58 -6.50
C THR A 2 -9.68 3.25 -6.16
N TYR A 3 -9.25 3.55 -4.93
CA TYR A 3 -7.88 3.39 -4.45
C TYR A 3 -7.84 2.48 -3.21
N PRO A 4 -6.86 1.57 -3.11
CA PRO A 4 -6.64 0.77 -1.90
C PRO A 4 -5.94 1.61 -0.83
N GLY A 5 -6.07 1.18 0.43
CA GLY A 5 -5.26 1.65 1.54
C GLY A 5 -4.81 0.46 2.37
N ALA A 6 -3.61 0.53 2.94
CA ALA A 6 -3.03 -0.51 3.77
C ALA A 6 -2.85 0.00 5.21
N VAL A 7 -3.21 -0.82 6.19
CA VAL A 7 -2.94 -0.56 7.61
C VAL A 7 -1.97 -1.63 8.08
N PHE A 8 -0.86 -1.23 8.68
CA PHE A 8 0.16 -2.15 9.19
C PHE A 8 0.01 -2.28 10.69
N ALA A 9 -0.69 -3.32 11.14
CA ALA A 9 -0.91 -3.62 12.55
C ALA A 9 0.04 -4.74 13.03
N PRO A 10 0.66 -4.63 14.21
CA PRO A 10 1.43 -5.71 14.81
C PRO A 10 0.57 -6.97 14.98
N GLY A 11 1.08 -8.13 14.56
CA GLY A 11 0.40 -9.42 14.72
C GLY A 11 -0.62 -9.77 13.63
N GLU A 12 -0.81 -8.91 12.63
CA GLU A 12 -1.58 -9.27 11.43
C GLU A 12 -0.78 -10.25 10.57
N SER A 13 -1.42 -11.33 10.12
CA SER A 13 -0.81 -12.39 9.29
C SER A 13 -1.15 -12.26 7.81
N ARG A 14 -2.12 -11.40 7.48
CA ARG A 14 -2.45 -11.05 6.11
C ARG A 14 -1.30 -10.35 5.42
N ARG A 15 -1.22 -10.52 4.11
CA ARG A 15 -0.17 -9.97 3.26
C ARG A 15 -0.76 -8.96 2.29
N VAL A 16 0.05 -8.00 1.86
CA VAL A 16 -0.28 -7.08 0.77
C VAL A 16 0.62 -7.43 -0.40
N VAL A 17 0.03 -7.62 -1.58
CA VAL A 17 0.75 -7.91 -2.82
C VAL A 17 0.95 -6.61 -3.58
N GLY A 18 2.18 -6.38 -4.04
CA GLY A 18 2.54 -5.16 -4.76
C GLY A 18 3.90 -5.29 -5.43
N GLU A 19 4.38 -4.17 -5.93
CA GLU A 19 5.65 -4.07 -6.65
C GLU A 19 6.64 -3.23 -5.84
N VAL A 20 7.91 -3.65 -5.83
CA VAL A 20 9.00 -2.89 -5.19
C VAL A 20 9.83 -2.22 -6.26
N PHE A 21 9.98 -0.90 -6.14
CA PHE A 21 10.78 -0.09 -7.07
C PHE A 21 12.05 0.40 -6.39
N ARG A 22 13.18 0.23 -7.08
CA ARG A 22 14.45 0.84 -6.66
C ARG A 22 14.50 2.28 -7.14
N LEU A 23 14.52 3.23 -6.20
CA LEU A 23 14.69 4.64 -6.51
C LEU A 23 16.15 4.93 -6.87
N GLY A 24 16.36 5.87 -7.81
CA GLY A 24 17.69 6.38 -8.11
C GLY A 24 18.26 7.22 -6.96
N LEU A 25 19.49 7.71 -7.12
CA LEU A 25 20.21 8.53 -6.13
C LEU A 25 19.55 9.89 -5.79
N ASN A 26 18.41 10.21 -6.40
CA ASN A 26 17.74 11.48 -6.17
C ASN A 26 16.90 11.43 -4.88
N ALA A 27 17.46 11.98 -3.80
CA ALA A 27 16.78 12.09 -2.50
C ALA A 27 15.48 12.91 -2.55
N ARG A 28 15.25 13.74 -3.59
CA ARG A 28 14.02 14.55 -3.72
C ARG A 28 12.78 13.73 -4.06
N LEU A 29 12.94 12.56 -4.69
CA LEU A 29 11.81 11.77 -5.14
C LEU A 29 10.91 11.33 -3.97
N LEU A 30 11.52 10.96 -2.83
CA LEU A 30 10.75 10.61 -1.64
C LEU A 30 9.98 11.82 -1.09
N ALA A 31 10.57 13.02 -1.10
CA ALA A 31 9.89 14.24 -0.66
C ALA A 31 8.75 14.63 -1.61
N ASP A 32 8.90 14.43 -2.91
CA ASP A 32 7.84 14.66 -3.89
C ASP A 32 6.68 13.67 -3.69
N LEU A 33 6.99 12.40 -3.37
CA LEU A 33 5.97 11.40 -3.04
C LEU A 33 5.28 11.71 -1.70
N ASP A 34 6.03 12.12 -0.67
CA ASP A 34 5.46 12.56 0.61
C ASP A 34 4.44 13.70 0.39
N LYS A 35 4.81 14.69 -0.44
CA LYS A 35 3.92 15.80 -0.80
C LYS A 35 2.69 15.35 -1.57
N TYR A 36 2.83 14.39 -2.48
CA TYR A 36 1.71 13.84 -3.25
C TYR A 36 0.70 13.11 -2.36
N GLU A 37 1.19 12.34 -1.39
CA GLU A 37 0.37 11.61 -0.41
C GLU A 37 -0.14 12.50 0.75
N GLY A 38 0.29 13.76 0.80
CA GLY A 38 -0.13 14.72 1.81
C GLY A 38 0.53 14.52 3.18
N ILE A 39 1.75 13.97 3.21
CA ILE A 39 2.53 13.80 4.44
C ILE A 39 3.25 15.10 4.75
N THR A 40 2.84 15.73 5.84
CA THR A 40 3.40 16.98 6.34
C THR A 40 4.19 16.79 7.64
N GLY A 41 4.02 15.62 8.29
CA GLY A 41 4.55 15.33 9.61
C GLY A 41 3.58 15.72 10.74
N ALA A 42 2.37 16.16 10.41
CA ALA A 42 1.33 16.49 11.38
C ALA A 42 0.56 15.23 11.82
N ASP A 43 -0.10 15.33 12.97
CA ASP A 43 -0.87 14.21 13.55
C ASP A 43 -2.15 13.90 12.76
N ASP A 44 -2.65 14.85 11.97
CA ASP A 44 -3.85 14.72 11.12
C ASP A 44 -3.55 14.17 9.72
N ASP A 45 -2.29 13.89 9.39
CA ASP A 45 -1.92 13.21 8.14
C ASP A 45 -2.60 11.83 8.08
N LEU A 46 -3.44 11.59 7.06
CA LEU A 46 -4.14 10.31 6.88
C LEU A 46 -3.18 9.13 6.70
N LEU A 47 -2.02 9.40 6.09
CA LEU A 47 -1.00 8.45 5.76
C LEU A 47 0.26 8.69 6.60
N SER A 48 1.04 7.64 6.80
CA SER A 48 2.39 7.71 7.34
C SER A 48 3.35 6.95 6.43
N ARG A 49 4.57 7.47 6.28
CA ARG A 49 5.65 6.76 5.62
C ARG A 49 6.33 5.84 6.62
N LEU A 50 6.44 4.56 6.28
CA LEU A 50 7.10 3.56 7.13
C LEU A 50 7.99 2.62 6.32
N LEU A 51 8.99 2.05 6.99
CA LEU A 51 9.82 0.98 6.45
C LEU A 51 9.13 -0.36 6.72
N VAL A 52 8.98 -1.16 5.67
CA VAL A 52 8.47 -2.53 5.76
C VAL A 52 9.49 -3.51 5.19
N ASN A 53 9.55 -4.69 5.79
CA ASN A 53 10.30 -5.79 5.22
C ASN A 53 9.42 -6.52 4.19
N VAL A 54 9.80 -6.46 2.92
CA VAL A 54 9.05 -7.04 1.81
C VAL A 54 9.72 -8.33 1.38
N SER A 55 8.98 -9.44 1.41
CA SER A 55 9.42 -10.70 0.82
C SER A 55 9.24 -10.67 -0.71
N LEU A 56 10.28 -11.02 -1.46
CA LEU A 56 10.24 -11.07 -2.92
C LEU A 56 9.84 -12.46 -3.44
N ASP A 57 9.17 -12.51 -4.58
CA ASP A 57 8.66 -13.75 -5.19
C ASP A 57 9.77 -14.75 -5.54
N HIS A 58 10.96 -14.25 -5.89
CA HIS A 58 12.13 -15.06 -6.22
C HIS A 58 12.98 -15.44 -5.00
N GLY A 59 12.45 -15.20 -3.79
CA GLY A 59 13.15 -15.36 -2.53
C GLY A 59 13.91 -14.10 -2.12
N GLY A 60 14.29 -14.07 -0.84
CA GLY A 60 14.90 -12.91 -0.21
C GLY A 60 13.88 -11.92 0.35
N ALA A 61 14.40 -10.95 1.08
CA ALA A 61 13.62 -9.87 1.66
C ALA A 61 14.38 -8.55 1.54
N VAL A 62 13.66 -7.47 1.30
CA VAL A 62 14.21 -6.12 1.17
C VAL A 62 13.43 -5.17 2.05
N GLU A 63 14.16 -4.25 2.68
CA GLU A 63 13.53 -3.14 3.38
C GLU A 63 13.13 -2.07 2.36
N ALA A 64 11.87 -1.67 2.38
CA ALA A 64 11.32 -0.70 1.43
C ALA A 64 10.41 0.30 2.14
N TRP A 65 10.41 1.53 1.64
CA TRP A 65 9.47 2.55 2.06
C TRP A 65 8.08 2.28 1.47
N THR A 66 7.05 2.45 2.31
CA THR A 66 5.65 2.39 1.90
C THR A 66 4.85 3.47 2.64
N TYR A 67 3.65 3.74 2.12
CA TYR A 67 2.67 4.62 2.76
C TYR A 67 1.52 3.78 3.30
N GLY A 68 1.26 3.91 4.60
CA GLY A 68 0.19 3.21 5.30
C GLY A 68 -0.80 4.19 5.92
N LEU A 69 -2.06 3.79 6.00
CA LEU A 69 -3.07 4.53 6.74
C LEU A 69 -2.77 4.44 8.23
N ARG A 70 -2.84 5.59 8.92
CA ARG A 70 -2.66 5.65 10.38
C ARG A 70 -3.80 4.99 11.13
N GLU A 71 -5.01 5.08 10.59
CA GLU A 71 -6.21 4.51 11.19
C GLU A 71 -6.91 3.55 10.23
N THR A 72 -7.62 2.57 10.77
CA THR A 72 -8.41 1.66 9.97
C THR A 72 -9.70 2.34 9.51
N PRO A 73 -9.88 2.58 8.21
CA PRO A 73 -11.10 3.21 7.73
C PRO A 73 -12.27 2.23 7.79
N ARG A 74 -13.50 2.74 7.77
CA ARG A 74 -14.71 1.93 7.57
C ARG A 74 -14.83 1.52 6.10
N ALA A 75 -13.90 0.69 5.63
CA ALA A 75 -13.83 0.18 4.28
C ALA A 75 -13.84 -1.35 4.24
N ARG A 76 -14.22 -1.90 3.08
CA ARG A 76 -14.20 -3.36 2.86
C ARG A 76 -12.75 -3.83 2.77
N LEU A 77 -12.40 -4.84 3.58
CA LEU A 77 -11.12 -5.52 3.51
C LEU A 77 -10.95 -6.28 2.17
N ILE A 78 -9.75 -6.21 1.60
CA ILE A 78 -9.34 -7.01 0.45
C ILE A 78 -8.66 -8.27 0.99
N GLY A 79 -9.41 -9.37 1.11
CA GLY A 79 -8.94 -10.58 1.77
C GLY A 79 -7.75 -11.28 1.07
N THR A 80 -7.57 -11.06 -0.23
CA THR A 80 -6.44 -11.61 -1.00
C THR A 80 -5.14 -10.83 -0.82
N GLY A 81 -5.20 -9.60 -0.30
CA GLY A 81 -4.05 -8.69 -0.30
C GLY A 81 -3.69 -8.09 -1.66
N ASP A 82 -4.31 -8.57 -2.74
CA ASP A 82 -4.08 -8.13 -4.11
C ASP A 82 -5.26 -7.28 -4.60
N PHE A 83 -5.05 -5.96 -4.61
CA PHE A 83 -6.05 -5.01 -5.09
C PHE A 83 -6.33 -5.13 -6.59
N ILE A 84 -5.30 -5.41 -7.40
CA ILE A 84 -5.44 -5.47 -8.86
C ILE A 84 -6.28 -6.68 -9.25
N ALA A 85 -5.99 -7.85 -8.67
CA ALA A 85 -6.80 -9.06 -8.86
C ALA A 85 -8.23 -8.87 -8.35
N ASP A 86 -8.43 -8.33 -7.13
CA ASP A 86 -9.76 -8.07 -6.57
C ASP A 86 -10.56 -7.04 -7.40
N ARG A 87 -9.89 -6.04 -7.99
CA ARG A 87 -10.53 -5.09 -8.93
C ARG A 87 -10.91 -5.76 -10.25
N ARG A 88 -10.06 -6.60 -10.83
CA ARG A 88 -10.37 -7.36 -12.06
C ARG A 88 -11.57 -8.28 -11.86
N LEU A 89 -11.62 -9.00 -10.74
CA LEU A 89 -12.76 -9.88 -10.40
C LEU A 89 -14.07 -9.11 -10.27
N ARG A 90 -14.05 -7.91 -9.68
CA ARG A 90 -15.23 -7.03 -9.59
C ARG A 90 -15.68 -6.52 -10.96
N GLY A 91 -14.73 -6.16 -11.83
CA GLY A 91 -15.03 -5.71 -13.20
C GLY A 91 -15.70 -6.79 -14.04
N HIS A 92 -15.25 -8.05 -13.93
CA HIS A 92 -15.85 -9.18 -14.65
C HIS A 92 -17.26 -9.57 -14.15
N ARG A 93 -17.59 -9.24 -12.90
CA ARG A 93 -18.89 -9.60 -12.29
C ARG A 93 -20.04 -8.66 -12.68
N ALA A 94 -19.75 -7.57 -13.40
CA ALA A 94 -20.74 -6.60 -13.86
C ALA A 94 -21.43 -6.99 -15.19
N VAL A 95 -21.03 -8.10 -15.83
CA VAL A 95 -21.68 -8.62 -17.03
C VAL A 95 -22.40 -9.92 -16.67
N ARG A 96 -23.69 -9.82 -16.36
CA ARG A 96 -24.63 -10.93 -16.55
C ARG A 96 -25.88 -10.38 -17.27
N PRO A 97 -26.41 -11.13 -18.26
CA PRO A 97 -27.48 -10.70 -19.15
C PRO A 97 -28.81 -10.47 -18.43
#